data_AF-A0A7V9S4H9-F1
#
_entry.id   AF-A0A7V9S4H9-F1
#
_cell.length_a   1.000
_cell.length_b   1.000
_cell.length_c   1.000
_cell.angle_alpha   90.00
_cell.angle_beta   90.00
_cell.angle_gamma   90.00
#
_symmetry.space_group_name_H-M   'P 1'
#
loop_
_entity.id
_entity.type
_entity.pdbx_description
1 polymer ?
#
loop_
_entity_poly.entity_id
_entity_poly.type
_entity_poly.pdbx_seq_one_letter_code
_entity_poly.pdbx_strand_id
1 'polypeptide(L)'
;MTDSYFLSKWNSLQLHKAKLSFLQNYLLSLHRNREVVEFLDNLLAGIDSISNKMGMLLYCLKILKQYQRTIPKELAESFPEQYDLERETIAEEQTIYDPVKWIEAEIEFISSYSKIQQEFPETEEPVKETKLSEKLYPETKEFLTLKETMDLLKISKSTLDRRREEGLPWHKDGKKLYFKRNELIKWIDKKRW
;
A
#
# COMPACT_ATOMS: atom_id res chain seq x y z
N MET A 1 4.43 10.01 9.95
CA MET A 1 4.25 11.36 9.35
C MET A 1 5.20 11.42 8.18
N THR A 2 4.71 11.52 6.96
CA THR A 2 5.57 11.80 5.80
C THR A 2 6.22 13.16 6.02
N ASP A 3 7.56 13.21 6.02
CA ASP A 3 8.30 14.44 6.22
C ASP A 3 8.02 15.42 5.08
N SER A 4 7.00 16.27 5.29
CA SER A 4 6.52 17.27 4.34
C SER A 4 7.66 18.16 3.83
N TYR A 5 8.65 18.42 4.69
CA TYR A 5 9.86 19.15 4.34
C TYR A 5 10.72 18.42 3.29
N PHE A 6 10.95 17.11 3.47
CA PHE A 6 11.75 16.33 2.52
C PHE A 6 11.11 16.36 1.13
N LEU A 7 9.82 16.06 1.03
CA LEU A 7 9.10 16.01 -0.25
C LEU A 7 9.06 17.37 -0.94
N SER A 8 8.78 18.45 -0.19
CA SER A 8 8.80 19.82 -0.72
C SER A 8 10.17 20.17 -1.30
N LYS A 9 11.25 19.88 -0.57
CA LYS A 9 12.61 20.18 -1.00
C LYS A 9 13.04 19.27 -2.16
N TRP A 10 12.74 17.99 -2.09
CA TRP A 10 13.01 17.00 -3.14
C TRP A 10 12.38 17.39 -4.48
N ASN A 11 11.14 17.86 -4.47
CA ASN A 11 10.42 18.27 -5.67
C ASN A 11 10.93 19.61 -6.24
N SER A 12 11.48 20.49 -5.40
CA SER A 12 12.09 21.75 -5.83
C SER A 12 13.42 21.58 -6.58
N LEU A 13 14.13 20.47 -6.36
CA LEU A 13 15.43 20.20 -6.96
C LEU A 13 15.26 19.74 -8.41
N GLN A 14 15.86 20.48 -9.36
CA GLN A 14 15.80 20.14 -10.79
C GLN A 14 16.91 19.17 -11.21
N LEU A 15 18.11 19.31 -10.61
CA LEU A 15 19.28 18.54 -10.99
C LEU A 15 19.30 17.18 -10.28
N HIS A 16 19.46 16.10 -11.04
CA HIS A 16 19.56 14.74 -10.52
C HIS A 16 20.68 14.59 -9.47
N LYS A 17 21.87 15.17 -9.73
CA LYS A 17 22.99 15.17 -8.78
C LYS A 17 22.61 15.84 -7.45
N ALA A 18 21.88 16.96 -7.51
CA ALA A 18 21.45 17.68 -6.32
C ALA A 18 20.43 16.86 -5.50
N LYS A 19 19.52 16.15 -6.18
CA LYS A 19 18.59 15.22 -5.52
C LYS A 19 19.33 14.12 -4.76
N LEU A 20 20.26 13.45 -5.42
CA LEU A 20 21.04 12.37 -4.79
C LEU A 20 21.85 12.86 -3.59
N SER A 21 22.54 13.99 -3.70
CA SER A 21 23.26 14.58 -2.56
C SER A 21 22.32 14.99 -1.42
N PHE A 22 21.13 15.51 -1.73
CA PHE A 22 20.14 15.85 -0.72
C PHE A 22 19.62 14.60 0.01
N LEU A 23 19.30 13.53 -0.73
CA LEU A 23 18.91 12.24 -0.15
C LEU A 23 20.01 11.65 0.73
N GLN A 24 21.27 11.67 0.26
CA GLN A 24 22.40 11.20 1.05
C GLN A 24 22.49 11.95 2.38
N ASN A 25 22.46 13.28 2.36
CA ASN A 25 22.54 14.08 3.58
C ASN A 25 21.36 13.81 4.51
N TYR A 26 20.15 13.69 3.95
CA TYR A 26 18.96 13.39 4.71
C TYR A 26 19.04 12.02 5.40
N LEU A 27 19.43 10.99 4.65
CA LEU A 27 19.56 9.63 5.17
C LEU A 27 20.63 9.54 6.26
N LEU A 28 21.71 10.32 6.16
CA LEU A 28 22.76 10.38 7.18
C LEU A 28 22.35 11.14 8.44
N SER A 29 21.38 12.06 8.36
CA SER A 29 20.80 12.72 9.53
C SER A 29 19.81 11.87 10.31
N LEU A 30 19.38 10.71 9.78
CA LEU A 30 18.48 9.79 10.48
C LEU A 30 19.31 8.82 11.34
N HIS A 31 19.39 9.12 12.63
CA HIS A 31 20.24 8.38 13.56
C HIS A 31 19.63 7.05 14.03
N ARG A 32 18.29 6.94 14.01
CA ARG A 32 17.56 5.73 14.38
C ARG A 32 17.29 4.86 13.16
N ASN A 33 17.48 3.56 13.28
CA ASN A 33 17.27 2.61 12.18
C ASN A 33 15.80 2.52 11.78
N ARG A 34 14.90 2.57 12.75
CA ARG A 34 13.46 2.65 12.51
C ARG A 34 13.06 3.85 11.65
N GLU A 35 13.62 5.03 11.93
CA GLU A 35 13.33 6.23 11.13
C GLU A 35 13.82 6.08 9.69
N VAL A 36 14.98 5.45 9.50
CA VAL A 36 15.47 5.11 8.15
C VAL A 36 14.49 4.18 7.44
N VAL A 37 14.03 3.11 8.07
CA VAL A 37 13.10 2.17 7.45
C VAL A 37 11.77 2.86 7.11
N GLU A 38 11.20 3.62 8.05
CA GLU A 38 9.97 4.38 7.81
C GLU A 38 10.14 5.41 6.69
N PHE A 39 11.28 6.09 6.62
CA PHE A 39 11.60 7.03 5.55
C PHE A 39 11.70 6.32 4.18
N LEU A 40 12.42 5.19 4.12
CA LEU A 40 12.58 4.43 2.88
C LEU A 40 11.25 3.89 2.36
N ASP A 41 10.41 3.36 3.23
CA ASP A 41 9.06 2.89 2.88
C ASP A 41 8.23 4.03 2.25
N ASN A 42 8.19 5.19 2.90
CA ASN A 42 7.52 6.38 2.38
C ASN A 42 8.14 6.89 1.06
N LEU A 43 9.46 6.84 0.92
CA LEU A 43 10.16 7.24 -0.30
C LEU A 43 9.75 6.35 -1.48
N LEU A 44 9.67 5.03 -1.27
CA LEU A 44 9.31 4.08 -2.32
C LEU A 44 7.82 4.12 -2.68
N ALA A 45 6.95 4.45 -1.72
CA ALA A 45 5.53 4.65 -1.98
C ALA A 45 5.26 5.75 -3.02
N GLY A 46 6.15 6.75 -3.12
CA GLY A 46 6.07 7.84 -4.10
C GLY A 46 6.71 7.55 -5.48
N ILE A 47 7.19 6.32 -5.73
CA ILE A 47 7.87 5.96 -6.98
C ILE A 47 7.03 4.90 -7.71
N ASP A 48 6.55 5.19 -8.92
CA ASP A 48 5.70 4.25 -9.66
C ASP A 48 6.49 3.15 -10.39
N SER A 49 7.67 3.49 -10.90
CA SER A 49 8.47 2.57 -11.71
C SER A 49 9.29 1.61 -10.85
N ILE A 50 9.13 0.30 -11.09
CA ILE A 50 9.92 -0.77 -10.46
C ILE A 50 11.43 -0.55 -10.64
N SER A 51 11.86 -0.17 -11.86
CA SER A 51 13.27 0.12 -12.15
C SER A 51 13.80 1.29 -11.33
N ASN A 52 12.98 2.33 -11.13
CA ASN A 52 13.35 3.47 -10.30
C ASN A 52 13.40 3.11 -8.82
N LYS A 53 12.46 2.29 -8.31
CA LYS A 53 12.50 1.77 -6.94
C LYS A 53 13.79 0.98 -6.70
N MET A 54 14.12 0.07 -7.61
CA MET A 54 15.35 -0.72 -7.56
C MET A 54 16.61 0.16 -7.54
N GLY A 55 16.68 1.14 -8.45
CA GLY A 55 17.80 2.09 -8.48
C GLY A 55 17.93 2.89 -7.19
N MET A 56 16.80 3.32 -6.60
CA MET A 56 16.78 4.06 -5.34
C MET A 56 17.24 3.19 -4.17
N LEU A 57 16.73 1.97 -4.06
CA LEU A 57 17.13 1.00 -3.03
C LEU A 57 18.62 0.70 -3.08
N LEU A 58 19.17 0.45 -4.28
CA LEU A 58 20.61 0.21 -4.45
C LEU A 58 21.46 1.42 -4.05
N TYR A 59 20.99 2.64 -4.36
CA TYR A 59 21.68 3.86 -3.94
C TYR A 59 21.65 4.04 -2.42
N CYS A 60 20.50 3.85 -1.78
CA CYS A 60 20.37 3.90 -0.33
C CYS A 60 21.21 2.81 0.37
N LEU A 61 21.20 1.58 -0.16
CA LEU A 61 22.04 0.48 0.32
C LEU A 61 23.52 0.84 0.30
N LYS A 62 23.97 1.42 -0.81
CA LYS A 62 25.35 1.90 -0.96
C LYS A 62 25.69 2.93 0.12
N ILE A 63 24.83 3.92 0.35
CA ILE A 63 25.06 4.95 1.37
C ILE A 63 25.18 4.31 2.76
N LEU A 64 24.21 3.46 3.13
CA LEU A 64 24.16 2.87 4.47
C LEU A 64 25.32 1.90 4.73
N LYS A 65 25.86 1.25 3.70
CA LYS A 65 27.08 0.42 3.82
C LYS A 65 28.37 1.24 3.87
N GLN A 66 28.42 2.39 3.18
CA GLN A 66 29.63 3.20 3.07
C GLN A 66 29.84 4.17 4.23
N TYR A 67 28.76 4.64 4.85
CA TYR A 67 28.81 5.71 5.84
C TYR A 67 28.25 5.24 7.18
N GLN A 68 29.03 5.44 8.25
CA GLN A 68 28.53 5.30 9.61
C GLN A 68 27.70 6.53 10.00
N ARG A 69 26.50 6.29 10.49
CA ARG A 69 25.63 7.33 11.04
C ARG A 69 26.04 7.57 12.49
N THR A 70 26.30 8.83 12.84
CA THR A 70 26.76 9.23 14.18
C THR A 70 25.86 10.35 14.69
N ILE A 71 25.63 10.37 16.01
CA ILE A 71 24.84 11.41 16.67
C ILE A 71 25.63 12.73 16.60
N PRO A 72 24.98 13.89 16.39
CA PRO A 72 25.65 15.18 16.32
C PRO A 72 26.42 15.47 17.60
N LYS A 73 27.68 15.90 17.47
CA LYS A 73 28.56 16.18 18.60
C LYS A 73 28.11 17.37 19.45
N GLU A 74 27.32 18.28 18.87
CA GLU A 74 26.79 19.47 19.55
C GLU A 74 25.94 19.11 20.78
N LEU A 75 25.24 17.96 20.73
CA LEU A 75 24.47 17.45 21.85
C LEU A 75 25.38 16.99 22.99
N ALA A 76 26.53 16.38 22.67
CA ALA A 76 27.53 15.96 23.66
C ALA A 76 28.16 17.15 24.40
N GLU A 77 28.37 18.27 23.70
CA GLU A 77 28.96 19.48 24.27
C GLU A 77 27.99 20.22 25.20
N SER A 78 26.69 20.19 24.89
CA SER A 78 25.67 20.93 25.65
C SER A 78 25.03 20.11 26.77
N PHE A 79 24.84 18.80 26.57
CA PHE A 79 24.10 17.91 27.49
C PHE A 79 24.72 16.50 27.51
N PRO A 80 25.88 16.30 28.17
CA PRO A 80 26.62 15.04 28.12
C PRO A 80 25.82 13.84 28.66
N GLU A 81 25.06 14.02 29.74
CA GLU A 81 24.23 12.95 30.33
C GLU A 81 23.09 12.50 29.39
N GLN A 82 22.46 13.45 28.70
CA GLN A 82 21.41 13.13 27.71
C GLN A 82 22.00 12.46 26.48
N TYR A 83 23.19 12.90 26.06
CA TYR A 83 23.90 12.30 24.94
C TYR A 83 24.26 10.82 25.20
N ASP A 84 24.74 10.49 26.39
CA ASP A 84 25.07 9.11 26.75
C ASP A 84 23.82 8.21 26.77
N LEU A 85 22.73 8.69 27.38
CA LEU A 85 21.45 7.97 27.38
C LEU A 85 20.93 7.77 25.96
N GLU A 86 20.93 8.82 25.13
CA GLU A 86 20.44 8.74 23.76
C GLU A 86 21.32 7.78 22.92
N ARG A 87 22.64 7.81 23.09
CA ARG A 87 23.55 6.86 22.45
C ARG A 87 23.22 5.41 22.82
N GLU A 88 22.94 5.13 24.09
CA GLU A 88 22.54 3.79 24.55
C GLU A 88 21.21 3.37 23.94
N THR A 89 20.19 4.23 23.99
CA THR A 89 18.88 3.91 23.39
C THR A 89 18.94 3.66 21.88
N ILE A 90 19.77 4.43 21.17
CA ILE A 90 19.99 4.24 19.73
C ILE A 90 20.75 2.94 19.50
N ALA A 91 21.78 2.63 20.29
CA ALA A 91 22.52 1.38 20.15
C ALA A 91 21.61 0.16 20.35
N GLU A 92 20.75 0.16 21.37
CA GLU A 92 19.76 -0.90 21.59
C GLU A 92 18.80 -1.04 20.40
N GLU A 93 18.25 0.06 19.91
CA GLU A 93 17.35 0.08 18.76
C GLU A 93 18.01 -0.47 17.49
N GLN A 94 19.27 -0.11 17.26
CA GLN A 94 20.06 -0.57 16.12
C GLN A 94 20.36 -2.07 16.15
N THR A 95 20.26 -2.74 17.30
CA THR A 95 20.34 -4.21 17.36
C THR A 95 19.05 -4.89 16.89
N ILE A 96 17.92 -4.21 17.01
CA ILE A 96 16.59 -4.72 16.66
C ILE A 96 16.28 -4.46 15.19
N TYR A 97 16.54 -3.24 14.73
CA TYR A 97 16.25 -2.80 13.37
C TYR A 97 17.52 -2.79 12.53
N ASP A 98 17.46 -3.40 11.35
CA ASP A 98 18.58 -3.42 10.40
C ASP A 98 18.10 -2.91 9.02
N PRO A 99 18.32 -1.63 8.71
CA PRO A 99 17.87 -1.04 7.45
C PRO A 99 18.56 -1.67 6.23
N VAL A 100 19.78 -2.21 6.39
CA VAL A 100 20.49 -2.89 5.31
C VAL A 100 19.78 -4.18 4.96
N LYS A 101 19.46 -5.01 5.96
CA LYS A 101 18.67 -6.24 5.73
C LYS A 101 17.29 -5.95 5.18
N TRP A 102 16.65 -4.88 5.66
CA TRP A 102 15.35 -4.47 5.13
C TRP A 102 15.43 -4.13 3.62
N ILE A 103 16.42 -3.33 3.21
CA ILE A 103 16.63 -3.02 1.78
C ILE A 103 16.93 -4.27 0.97
N GLU A 104 17.77 -5.18 1.50
CA GLU A 104 18.11 -6.43 0.81
C GLU A 104 16.87 -7.30 0.58
N ALA A 105 16.01 -7.43 1.59
CA ALA A 105 14.73 -8.14 1.46
C ALA A 105 13.80 -7.48 0.42
N GLU A 106 13.74 -6.15 0.38
CA GLU A 106 12.91 -5.42 -0.58
C GLU A 106 13.43 -5.59 -2.02
N ILE A 107 14.75 -5.55 -2.21
CA ILE A 107 15.39 -5.83 -3.50
C ILE A 107 15.09 -7.27 -3.96
N GLU A 108 15.19 -8.24 -3.06
CA GLU A 108 14.86 -9.64 -3.33
C GLU A 108 13.39 -9.80 -3.72
N PHE A 109 12.48 -9.15 -2.99
CA PHE A 109 11.05 -9.15 -3.28
C PHE A 109 10.76 -8.60 -4.68
N ILE A 110 11.26 -7.40 -5.00
CA ILE A 110 11.05 -6.77 -6.31
C ILE A 110 11.65 -7.63 -7.43
N SER A 111 12.83 -8.21 -7.20
CA SER A 111 13.49 -9.09 -8.18
C SER A 111 12.68 -10.36 -8.43
N SER A 112 12.11 -10.94 -7.38
CA SER A 112 11.28 -12.14 -7.47
C SER A 112 9.94 -11.85 -8.14
N TYR A 113 9.31 -10.73 -7.79
CA TYR A 113 8.06 -10.28 -8.40
C TYR A 113 8.21 -10.06 -9.92
N SER A 114 9.29 -9.42 -10.34
CA SER A 114 9.61 -9.21 -11.76
C SER A 114 9.76 -10.54 -12.54
N LYS A 115 10.41 -11.55 -11.93
CA LYS A 115 10.53 -12.89 -12.53
C LYS A 115 9.18 -13.58 -12.69
N ILE A 116 8.32 -13.49 -11.67
CA ILE A 116 6.97 -14.07 -11.72
C ILE A 116 6.15 -13.44 -12.86
N GLN A 117 6.23 -12.12 -13.04
CA GLN A 117 5.55 -11.43 -14.14
C GLN A 117 6.08 -11.85 -15.52
N GLN A 118 7.36 -12.21 -15.64
CA GLN A 118 7.93 -12.70 -16.91
C GLN A 118 7.55 -14.15 -17.21
N GLU A 119 7.47 -15.00 -16.18
CA GLU A 119 7.09 -16.41 -16.31
C GLU A 119 5.57 -16.58 -16.52
N PHE A 120 4.79 -15.63 -16.02
CA PHE A 120 3.34 -15.55 -16.20
C PHE A 120 2.96 -14.15 -16.68
N PRO A 121 3.27 -13.78 -17.93
CA PRO A 121 2.86 -12.50 -18.47
C PRO A 121 1.33 -12.46 -18.46
N GLU A 122 0.77 -11.53 -17.69
CA GLU A 122 -0.65 -11.22 -17.76
C GLU A 122 -0.97 -10.93 -19.22
N THR A 123 -1.76 -11.81 -19.83
CA THR A 123 -2.21 -11.62 -21.20
C THR A 123 -3.08 -10.36 -21.19
N GLU A 124 -2.69 -9.33 -21.94
CA GLU A 124 -3.43 -8.05 -22.08
C GLU A 124 -4.77 -8.21 -22.82
N GLU A 125 -5.55 -9.26 -22.55
CA GLU A 125 -6.99 -9.04 -22.49
C GLU A 125 -7.25 -8.30 -21.17
N PRO A 126 -8.22 -7.35 -21.10
CA PRO A 126 -8.59 -6.71 -19.85
C PRO A 126 -9.26 -7.74 -18.92
N VAL A 127 -8.44 -8.60 -18.31
CA VAL A 127 -8.84 -9.60 -17.34
C VAL A 127 -8.78 -8.92 -15.97
N LYS A 128 -9.96 -8.46 -15.59
CA LYS A 128 -10.41 -8.21 -14.22
C LYS A 128 -9.64 -9.05 -13.22
N GLU A 129 -8.94 -8.35 -12.33
CA GLU A 129 -8.27 -8.87 -11.14
C GLU A 129 -9.02 -10.05 -10.52
N THR A 130 -8.34 -11.18 -10.44
CA THR A 130 -8.72 -12.33 -9.64
C THR A 130 -7.40 -12.85 -9.07
N LYS A 131 -7.13 -13.03 -7.76
CA LYS A 131 -7.94 -13.51 -6.64
C LYS A 131 -7.21 -13.18 -5.32
N LEU A 132 -7.89 -12.58 -4.34
CA LEU A 132 -7.79 -12.95 -2.90
C LEU A 132 -8.79 -12.22 -1.98
N SER A 133 -9.60 -11.28 -2.49
CA SER A 133 -10.49 -10.44 -1.69
C SER A 133 -11.99 -10.73 -1.86
N GLU A 134 -12.38 -11.80 -2.55
CA GLU A 134 -13.78 -12.11 -2.90
C GLU A 134 -14.68 -12.54 -1.69
N LYS A 135 -14.29 -12.15 -0.47
CA LYS A 135 -15.14 -12.18 0.72
C LYS A 135 -15.61 -10.81 1.21
N LEU A 136 -15.17 -9.71 0.62
CA LEU A 136 -15.59 -8.38 1.07
C LEU A 136 -16.00 -7.51 -0.13
N TYR A 137 -17.26 -7.08 -0.09
CA TYR A 137 -17.91 -6.01 -0.88
C TYR A 137 -18.58 -6.41 -2.22
N PRO A 138 -19.88 -6.76 -2.19
CA PRO A 138 -20.72 -6.92 -3.39
C PRO A 138 -21.13 -5.59 -4.06
N GLU A 139 -20.46 -4.46 -3.80
CA GLU A 139 -20.97 -3.13 -4.16
C GLU A 139 -20.97 -2.79 -5.65
N THR A 140 -20.15 -3.45 -6.46
CA THR A 140 -19.98 -3.14 -7.89
C THR A 140 -20.70 -4.10 -8.85
N LYS A 141 -21.33 -5.17 -8.34
CA LYS A 141 -22.00 -6.15 -9.20
C LYS A 141 -23.39 -5.66 -9.63
N GLU A 142 -23.54 -5.38 -10.93
CA GLU A 142 -24.79 -4.88 -11.51
C GLU A 142 -25.91 -5.94 -11.48
N PHE A 143 -25.57 -7.20 -11.75
CA PHE A 143 -26.49 -8.34 -11.74
C PHE A 143 -26.26 -9.21 -10.52
N LEU A 144 -27.27 -9.30 -9.68
CA LEU A 144 -27.26 -10.10 -8.46
C LEU A 144 -27.98 -11.42 -8.72
N THR A 145 -27.39 -12.51 -8.24
CA THR A 145 -28.03 -13.81 -8.15
C THR A 145 -29.08 -13.81 -7.03
N LEU A 146 -29.89 -14.87 -6.96
CA LEU A 146 -30.88 -15.04 -5.90
C LEU A 146 -30.25 -14.94 -4.50
N LYS A 147 -29.09 -15.57 -4.29
CA LYS A 147 -28.37 -15.55 -3.00
C LYS A 147 -27.88 -14.14 -2.67
N GLU A 148 -27.24 -13.48 -3.63
CA GLU A 148 -26.72 -12.11 -3.44
C GLU A 148 -27.84 -11.09 -3.20
N THR A 149 -29.01 -11.30 -3.81
CA THR A 149 -30.19 -10.46 -3.58
C THR A 149 -30.77 -10.67 -2.19
N MET A 150 -30.82 -11.92 -1.71
CA MET A 150 -31.20 -12.22 -0.33
C MET A 150 -30.25 -11.57 0.67
N ASP A 151 -28.95 -11.62 0.41
CA ASP A 151 -27.91 -11.04 1.27
C ASP A 151 -27.99 -9.50 1.27
N LEU A 152 -28.18 -8.88 0.10
CA LEU A 152 -28.32 -7.42 -0.04
C LEU A 152 -29.56 -6.90 0.70
N LEU A 153 -30.69 -7.58 0.55
CA LEU A 153 -31.97 -7.20 1.17
C LEU A 153 -32.13 -7.70 2.60
N LYS A 154 -31.23 -8.60 3.05
CA LYS A 154 -31.29 -9.31 4.34
C LYS A 154 -32.64 -10.02 4.57
N ILE A 155 -33.17 -10.69 3.53
CA ILE A 155 -34.45 -11.42 3.59
C ILE A 155 -34.30 -12.91 3.25
N SER A 156 -35.25 -13.72 3.72
CA SER A 156 -35.32 -15.14 3.38
C SER A 156 -35.75 -15.36 1.92
N LYS A 157 -35.43 -16.54 1.37
CA LYS A 157 -35.85 -16.95 0.03
C LYS A 157 -37.37 -16.90 -0.16
N SER A 158 -38.12 -17.38 0.82
CA SER A 158 -39.59 -17.37 0.79
C SER A 158 -40.15 -15.94 0.73
N THR A 159 -39.54 -15.01 1.46
CA THR A 159 -39.90 -13.59 1.42
C THR A 159 -39.57 -13.01 0.05
N LEU A 160 -38.39 -13.31 -0.50
CA LEU A 160 -37.99 -12.85 -1.83
C LEU A 160 -38.94 -13.35 -2.91
N ASP A 161 -39.37 -14.62 -2.87
CA ASP A 161 -40.33 -15.18 -3.83
C ASP A 161 -41.71 -14.52 -3.71
N ARG A 162 -42.20 -14.26 -2.48
CA ARG A 162 -43.43 -13.47 -2.28
C ARG A 162 -43.29 -12.06 -2.86
N ARG A 163 -42.14 -11.41 -2.69
CA ARG A 163 -41.90 -10.08 -3.26
C ARG A 163 -41.88 -10.10 -4.79
N ARG A 164 -41.40 -11.19 -5.40
CA ARG A 164 -41.48 -11.37 -6.86
C ARG A 164 -42.93 -11.46 -7.33
N GLU A 165 -43.80 -12.13 -6.59
CA GLU A 165 -45.25 -12.14 -6.84
C GLU A 165 -45.88 -10.75 -6.64
N GLU A 166 -45.39 -9.98 -5.66
CA GLU A 166 -45.78 -8.57 -5.42
C GLU A 166 -45.18 -7.56 -6.43
N GLY A 167 -44.46 -8.04 -7.46
CA GLY A 167 -43.92 -7.23 -8.55
C GLY A 167 -42.49 -6.71 -8.34
N LEU A 168 -41.65 -7.40 -7.58
CA LEU A 168 -40.20 -7.11 -7.52
C LEU A 168 -39.57 -7.28 -8.92
N PRO A 169 -38.71 -6.38 -9.41
CA PRO A 169 -38.07 -6.52 -10.72
C PRO A 169 -37.11 -7.70 -10.73
N TRP A 170 -37.35 -8.66 -11.64
CA TRP A 170 -36.48 -9.82 -11.84
C TRP A 170 -36.36 -10.14 -13.32
N HIS A 171 -35.21 -10.72 -13.69
CA HIS A 171 -34.88 -11.10 -15.04
C HIS A 171 -34.58 -12.60 -15.09
N LYS A 172 -34.98 -13.26 -16.17
CA LYS A 172 -34.66 -14.66 -16.43
C LYS A 172 -33.76 -14.73 -17.64
N ASP A 173 -32.61 -15.36 -17.47
CA ASP A 173 -31.73 -15.71 -18.57
C ASP A 173 -31.45 -17.21 -18.52
N GLY A 174 -32.03 -17.92 -19.51
CA GLY A 174 -32.11 -19.37 -19.55
C GLY A 174 -32.81 -19.98 -18.32
N LYS A 175 -32.06 -20.80 -17.56
CA LYS A 175 -32.54 -21.44 -16.32
C LYS A 175 -32.28 -20.62 -15.06
N LYS A 176 -31.56 -19.50 -15.17
CA LYS A 176 -31.10 -18.72 -14.01
C LYS A 176 -31.92 -17.44 -13.87
N LEU A 177 -32.10 -17.04 -12.60
CA LEU A 177 -32.81 -15.83 -12.20
C LEU A 177 -31.80 -14.81 -11.70
N TYR A 178 -31.95 -13.57 -12.14
CA TYR A 178 -31.06 -12.47 -11.79
C TYR A 178 -31.85 -11.19 -11.50
N PHE A 179 -31.24 -10.32 -10.71
CA PHE A 179 -31.83 -9.06 -10.29
C PHE A 179 -30.85 -7.93 -10.58
N LYS A 180 -31.32 -6.85 -11.22
CA LYS A 180 -30.48 -5.67 -11.41
C LYS A 180 -30.49 -4.84 -10.14
N ARG A 181 -29.31 -4.55 -9.60
CA ARG A 181 -29.16 -3.78 -8.34
C ARG A 181 -29.90 -2.44 -8.39
N ASN A 182 -29.76 -1.71 -9.49
CA ASN A 182 -30.39 -0.40 -9.66
C ASN A 182 -31.92 -0.48 -9.69
N GLU A 183 -32.49 -1.55 -10.23
CA GLU A 183 -33.95 -1.74 -10.24
C GLU A 183 -34.47 -2.12 -8.86
N LEU A 184 -33.72 -2.94 -8.11
CA LEU A 184 -34.04 -3.27 -6.73
C LEU A 184 -34.06 -2.03 -5.84
N ILE A 185 -33.01 -1.19 -5.90
CA ILE A 185 -32.93 0.04 -5.11
C ILE A 185 -34.09 0.97 -5.45
N LYS A 186 -34.34 1.23 -6.73
CA LYS A 186 -35.48 2.05 -7.18
C LYS A 186 -36.83 1.50 -6.72
N TRP A 187 -36.98 0.18 -6.68
CA TRP A 187 -38.22 -0.46 -6.24
C TRP A 187 -38.43 -0.33 -4.73
N ILE A 188 -37.36 -0.47 -3.92
CA ILE A 188 -37.38 -0.25 -2.47
C ILE A 188 -37.74 1.20 -2.15
N ASP A 189 -37.08 2.16 -2.82
CA ASP A 189 -37.33 3.60 -2.65
C ASP A 189 -38.79 3.94 -2.97
N LYS A 190 -39.33 3.35 -4.04
CA LYS A 190 -40.72 3.58 -4.47
C LYS A 190 -41.75 2.97 -3.51
N LYS A 191 -41.48 1.78 -2.96
CA LYS A 191 -42.43 1.11 -2.07
C LYS A 191 -42.30 1.49 -0.60
N ARG A 192 -41.39 2.41 -0.24
CA ARG A 192 -41.12 2.90 1.12
C ARG A 192 -41.25 1.75 2.13
N TRP A 193 -40.23 0.90 2.11
CA TRP A 193 -40.08 -0.24 3.01
C TRP A 193 -40.32 0.11 4.48
#